data_AF-A0A832ZF59-F1
#
_entry.id   AF-A0A832ZF59-F1
#
_cell.length_a   1.000
_cell.length_b   1.000
_cell.length_c   1.000
_cell.angle_alpha   90.00
_cell.angle_beta   90.00
_cell.angle_gamma   90.00
#
_symmetry.space_group_name_H-M   'P 1'
#
loop_
_entity.id
_entity.type
_entity.pdbx_description
1 polymer ?
#
loop_
_entity_poly.entity_id
_entity_poly.type
_entity_poly.pdbx_seq_one_letter_code
_entity_poly.pdbx_strand_id
1 'polypeptide(L)'
;MVERDIDLKNLYQLVNEFDELEARVYKTLEKIKNEEISIEDLKDEKFVSEKNLASFEDLTVYYLISHGRIENKKPIRIPYNFAAMIGQLILPKQLLEKTNVPLTILQEKDERFAKEEIDKTIMRIKNILIKTKHIDENILDYHLHKIIDRIRKAGYWAIKYGPDYIRVELNKEIVNVKLSKEEKETIKKIINFLESLEYLDIEILQTEIHNIIKNHTNPKIFYKKLYRMLLNKDRGPKIGSLIVAVGKEKILNILRQYL
;
A
#
# COMPACT_ATOMS: atom_id res chain seq x y z
N MET A 1 -28.10 5.27 -16.18
CA MET A 1 -27.16 5.04 -15.07
C MET A 1 -26.94 6.38 -14.42
N VAL A 2 -27.20 6.50 -13.11
CA VAL A 2 -26.88 7.73 -12.36
C VAL A 2 -25.36 7.89 -12.42
N GLU A 3 -24.90 9.01 -12.97
CA GLU A 3 -23.49 9.37 -12.95
C GLU A 3 -23.07 9.45 -11.49
N ARG A 4 -22.10 8.61 -11.09
CA ARG A 4 -21.62 8.61 -9.71
C ARG A 4 -20.82 9.89 -9.51
N ASP A 5 -21.14 10.67 -8.48
CA ASP A 5 -20.38 11.87 -8.08
C ASP A 5 -18.93 11.57 -7.65
N ILE A 6 -18.53 10.29 -7.60
CA ILE A 6 -17.19 9.85 -7.20
C ILE A 6 -16.39 9.44 -8.44
N ASP A 7 -15.36 10.22 -8.77
CA ASP A 7 -14.35 9.80 -9.75
C ASP A 7 -13.58 8.60 -9.21
N LEU A 8 -13.76 7.45 -9.87
CA LEU A 8 -13.10 6.21 -9.48
C LEU A 8 -11.56 6.32 -9.53
N LYS A 9 -10.97 7.27 -10.27
CA LYS A 9 -9.52 7.54 -10.19
C LYS A 9 -9.07 7.97 -8.80
N ASN A 10 -9.95 8.60 -8.03
CA ASN A 10 -9.67 9.13 -6.71
C ASN A 10 -10.20 8.25 -5.58
N LEU A 11 -10.70 7.03 -5.87
CA LEU A 11 -11.23 6.12 -4.85
C LEU A 11 -10.27 5.88 -3.67
N TYR A 12 -8.96 5.87 -3.94
CA TYR A 12 -7.96 5.70 -2.88
C TYR A 12 -8.00 6.81 -1.81
N GLN A 13 -8.45 8.02 -2.16
CA GLN A 13 -8.57 9.13 -1.20
C GLN A 13 -9.68 8.83 -0.20
N LEU A 14 -10.85 8.42 -0.68
CA LEU A 14 -11.97 8.00 0.16
C LEU A 14 -11.62 6.80 1.06
N VAL A 15 -10.86 5.83 0.53
CA VAL A 15 -10.40 4.68 1.34
C VAL A 15 -9.43 5.13 2.44
N ASN A 16 -8.53 6.07 2.14
CA ASN A 16 -7.60 6.60 3.13
C ASN A 16 -8.34 7.41 4.21
N GLU A 17 -9.28 8.27 3.82
CA GLU A 17 -10.13 9.02 4.76
C GLU A 17 -10.91 8.07 5.70
N PHE A 18 -11.44 6.98 5.16
CA PHE A 18 -12.09 5.95 5.95
C PHE A 18 -11.12 5.24 6.92
N ASP A 19 -9.92 4.88 6.47
CA ASP A 19 -8.91 4.25 7.33
C ASP A 19 -8.46 5.18 8.47
N GLU A 20 -8.35 6.49 8.20
CA GLU A 20 -8.04 7.54 9.17
C GLU A 20 -9.17 7.72 10.18
N LEU A 21 -10.42 7.81 9.72
CA LEU A 21 -11.61 7.80 10.57
C LEU A 21 -11.60 6.58 11.50
N GLU A 22 -11.43 5.38 10.95
CA GLU A 22 -11.38 4.14 11.74
C GLU A 22 -10.23 4.18 12.76
N ALA A 23 -9.06 4.72 12.41
CA ALA A 23 -7.97 4.89 13.37
C ALA A 23 -8.33 5.85 14.50
N ARG A 24 -8.94 7.00 14.21
CA ARG A 24 -9.39 7.96 15.21
C ARG A 24 -10.46 7.36 16.13
N VAL A 25 -11.43 6.64 15.57
CA VAL A 25 -12.50 5.99 16.34
C VAL A 25 -11.92 5.00 17.36
N TYR A 26 -11.05 4.09 16.92
CA TYR A 26 -10.46 3.10 17.83
C TYR A 26 -9.58 3.75 18.90
N LYS A 27 -8.82 4.79 18.55
CA LYS A 27 -8.04 5.57 19.51
C LYS A 27 -8.93 6.27 20.55
N THR A 28 -10.05 6.86 20.13
CA THR A 28 -11.01 7.48 21.05
C THR A 28 -11.63 6.44 21.98
N LEU A 29 -12.09 5.31 21.44
CA LEU A 29 -12.70 4.23 22.24
C LEU A 29 -11.72 3.65 23.26
N GLU A 30 -10.45 3.50 22.90
CA GLU A 30 -9.40 3.05 23.83
C GLU A 30 -9.19 4.05 24.97
N LYS A 31 -9.13 5.35 24.68
CA LYS A 31 -8.98 6.38 25.71
C LYS A 31 -10.17 6.47 26.66
N ILE A 32 -11.39 6.35 26.13
CA ILE A 32 -12.60 6.30 26.97
C ILE A 32 -12.56 5.05 27.86
N LYS A 33 -12.18 3.90 27.31
CA LYS A 33 -12.08 2.64 28.07
C LYS A 33 -11.03 2.71 29.19
N ASN A 34 -9.94 3.45 28.97
CA ASN A 34 -8.89 3.66 29.96
C ASN A 34 -9.20 4.83 30.93
N GLU A 35 -10.41 5.41 30.87
CA GLU A 35 -10.83 6.56 31.68
C GLU A 35 -9.95 7.80 31.51
N GLU A 36 -9.22 7.91 30.39
CA GLU A 36 -8.37 9.06 30.07
C GLU A 36 -9.17 10.27 29.58
N ILE A 37 -10.34 10.02 28.99
CA ILE A 37 -11.31 11.01 28.50
C ILE A 37 -12.74 10.49 28.73
N SER A 38 -13.69 11.40 28.75
CA SER A 38 -15.14 11.15 28.81
C SER A 38 -15.82 11.45 27.46
N ILE A 39 -17.10 11.07 27.34
CA ILE A 39 -17.91 11.42 26.15
C ILE A 39 -18.15 12.95 26.11
N GLU A 40 -18.26 13.59 27.27
CA GLU A 40 -18.43 15.04 27.39
C GLU A 40 -17.26 15.82 26.79
N ASP A 41 -16.04 15.31 26.93
CA ASP A 41 -14.84 15.94 26.34
C ASP A 41 -14.89 15.99 24.81
N LEU A 42 -15.66 15.10 24.16
CA LEU A 42 -15.80 15.06 22.70
C LEU A 42 -16.69 16.18 22.15
N LYS A 43 -17.38 16.95 23.01
CA LYS A 43 -18.16 18.12 22.61
C LYS A 43 -17.28 19.34 22.28
N ASP A 44 -16.04 19.34 22.75
CA ASP A 44 -15.07 20.39 22.41
C ASP A 44 -14.32 20.02 21.12
N GLU A 45 -14.70 20.65 20.01
CA GLU A 45 -14.09 20.42 18.69
C GLU A 45 -12.58 20.71 18.68
N LYS A 46 -12.13 21.71 19.46
CA LYS A 46 -10.71 22.08 19.53
C LYS A 46 -9.93 20.97 20.23
N PHE A 47 -10.46 20.46 21.34
CA PHE A 47 -9.87 19.33 22.06
C PHE A 47 -9.76 18.09 21.16
N VAL A 48 -10.86 17.74 20.47
CA VAL A 48 -10.90 16.58 19.55
C VAL A 48 -9.85 16.71 18.44
N SER A 49 -9.77 17.89 17.82
CA SER A 49 -8.81 18.17 16.75
C SER A 49 -7.36 18.11 17.25
N GLU A 50 -7.03 18.79 18.35
CA GLU A 50 -5.68 18.82 18.92
C GLU A 50 -5.17 17.44 19.34
N LYS A 51 -6.08 16.60 19.86
CA LYS A 51 -5.76 15.23 20.26
C LYS A 51 -5.87 14.24 19.11
N ASN A 52 -6.30 14.66 17.92
CA ASN A 52 -6.58 13.81 16.76
C ASN A 52 -7.46 12.60 17.17
N LEU A 53 -8.64 12.91 17.67
CA LEU A 53 -9.68 11.96 18.11
C LEU A 53 -10.87 11.99 17.14
N ALA A 54 -11.71 10.95 17.19
CA ALA A 54 -13.02 10.97 16.53
C ALA A 54 -14.00 11.83 17.34
N SER A 55 -14.78 12.68 16.65
CA SER A 55 -15.90 13.41 17.24
C SER A 55 -17.07 12.47 17.56
N PHE A 56 -18.09 12.99 18.24
CA PHE A 56 -19.32 12.23 18.50
C PHE A 56 -20.04 11.80 17.20
N GLU A 57 -20.04 12.67 16.19
CA GLU A 57 -20.58 12.39 14.86
C GLU A 57 -19.78 11.29 14.16
N ASP A 58 -18.44 11.36 14.19
CA ASP A 58 -17.55 10.34 13.64
C ASP A 58 -17.84 8.96 14.26
N LEU A 59 -18.00 8.90 15.60
CA LEU A 59 -18.37 7.68 16.31
C LEU A 59 -19.74 7.15 15.87
N THR A 60 -20.71 8.04 15.71
CA THR A 60 -22.07 7.69 15.27
C THR A 60 -22.06 7.15 13.83
N VAL A 61 -21.36 7.84 12.92
CA VAL A 61 -21.20 7.38 11.52
C VAL A 61 -20.53 6.01 11.49
N TYR A 62 -19.44 5.83 12.23
CA TYR A 62 -18.72 4.56 12.28
C TYR A 62 -19.59 3.42 12.86
N TYR A 63 -20.40 3.71 13.88
CA TYR A 63 -21.36 2.76 14.44
C TYR A 63 -22.41 2.33 13.40
N LEU A 64 -22.97 3.29 12.66
CA LEU A 64 -24.00 3.04 11.65
C LEU A 64 -23.47 2.21 10.47
N ILE A 65 -22.31 2.58 9.92
CA ILE A 65 -21.70 1.83 8.80
C ILE A 65 -21.20 0.44 9.23
N SER A 66 -20.87 0.28 10.52
CA SER A 66 -20.55 -1.02 11.11
C SER A 66 -21.80 -1.83 11.49
N HIS A 67 -23.00 -1.34 11.17
CA HIS A 67 -24.28 -1.98 11.46
C HIS A 67 -24.43 -2.32 12.95
N GLY A 68 -23.95 -1.43 13.81
CA GLY A 68 -23.94 -1.59 15.27
C GLY A 68 -22.95 -2.63 15.81
N ARG A 69 -22.07 -3.18 14.96
CA ARG A 69 -21.09 -4.21 15.34
C ARG A 69 -19.66 -3.68 15.21
N ILE A 70 -19.18 -3.03 16.25
CA ILE A 70 -17.78 -2.57 16.33
C ILE A 70 -16.93 -3.72 16.92
N GLU A 71 -15.92 -4.17 16.18
CA GLU A 71 -14.99 -5.20 16.67
C GLU A 71 -14.17 -4.63 17.85
N ASN A 72 -13.90 -5.43 18.89
CA ASN A 72 -13.14 -4.98 20.08
C ASN A 72 -11.70 -4.53 19.75
N LYS A 73 -11.13 -5.05 18.66
CA LYS A 73 -9.79 -4.69 18.19
C LYS A 73 -9.93 -4.00 16.85
N LYS A 74 -9.09 -2.99 16.62
CA LYS A 74 -9.01 -2.30 15.33
C LYS A 74 -8.67 -3.31 14.22
N PRO A 75 -9.43 -3.35 13.12
CA PRO A 75 -9.06 -4.16 11.96
C PRO A 75 -7.69 -3.76 11.41
N ILE A 76 -6.89 -4.74 11.02
CA ILE A 76 -5.60 -4.49 10.39
C ILE A 76 -5.84 -3.94 8.98
N ARG A 77 -5.34 -2.73 8.71
CA ARG A 77 -5.43 -2.06 7.41
C ARG A 77 -4.04 -1.85 6.83
N ILE A 78 -3.85 -2.32 5.60
CA ILE A 78 -2.66 -1.97 4.81
C ILE A 78 -2.96 -0.73 3.94
N PRO A 79 -1.99 0.17 3.73
CA PRO A 79 -2.18 1.36 2.90
C PRO A 79 -2.70 0.97 1.51
N TYR A 80 -3.75 1.65 1.03
CA TYR A 80 -4.47 1.21 -0.17
C TYR A 80 -3.60 1.19 -1.44
N ASN A 81 -2.71 2.19 -1.59
CA ASN A 81 -1.76 2.22 -2.70
C ASN A 81 -0.75 1.09 -2.65
N PHE A 82 -0.30 0.68 -1.46
CA PHE A 82 0.60 -0.47 -1.32
C PHE A 82 -0.14 -1.77 -1.63
N ALA A 83 -1.38 -1.92 -1.16
CA ALA A 83 -2.26 -3.02 -1.51
C ALA A 83 -2.46 -3.11 -3.04
N ALA A 84 -2.67 -1.97 -3.70
CA ALA A 84 -2.82 -1.89 -5.15
C ALA A 84 -1.57 -2.37 -5.89
N MET A 85 -0.37 -2.04 -5.40
CA MET A 85 0.88 -2.48 -6.02
C MET A 85 1.10 -3.97 -5.86
N ILE A 86 0.89 -4.52 -4.67
CA ILE A 86 0.95 -5.98 -4.44
C ILE A 86 -0.05 -6.69 -5.36
N GLY A 87 -1.28 -6.17 -5.43
CA GLY A 87 -2.33 -6.75 -6.26
C GLY A 87 -2.00 -6.75 -7.75
N GLN A 88 -1.31 -5.73 -8.26
CA GLN A 88 -0.87 -5.67 -9.66
C GLN A 88 0.31 -6.60 -9.96
N LEU A 89 1.24 -6.77 -9.02
CA LEU A 89 2.53 -7.43 -9.27
C LEU A 89 2.56 -8.91 -8.89
N ILE A 90 1.70 -9.33 -7.95
CA ILE A 90 1.80 -10.65 -7.31
C ILE A 90 0.56 -11.50 -7.56
N LEU A 91 -0.63 -10.91 -7.59
CA LEU A 91 -1.86 -11.69 -7.75
C LEU A 91 -2.05 -12.16 -9.20
N PRO A 92 -2.45 -13.43 -9.41
CA PRO A 92 -2.98 -13.90 -10.67
C PRO A 92 -4.16 -13.06 -11.15
N LYS A 93 -4.23 -12.81 -12.46
CA LYS A 93 -5.28 -11.98 -13.07
C LYS A 93 -6.70 -12.46 -12.73
N GLN A 94 -6.90 -13.78 -12.63
CA GLN A 94 -8.17 -14.42 -12.30
C GLN A 94 -8.68 -13.96 -10.92
N LEU A 95 -7.80 -13.77 -9.93
CA LEU A 95 -8.18 -13.30 -8.60
C LEU A 95 -8.60 -11.82 -8.59
N LEU A 96 -8.20 -11.06 -9.61
CA LEU A 96 -8.58 -9.66 -9.80
C LEU A 96 -9.90 -9.49 -10.56
N GLU A 97 -10.37 -10.50 -11.29
CA GLU A 97 -11.60 -10.38 -12.11
C GLU A 97 -12.90 -10.56 -11.30
N LYS A 98 -12.83 -11.23 -10.13
CA LYS A 98 -13.99 -11.52 -9.25
C LYS A 98 -13.86 -10.89 -7.86
N THR A 99 -13.45 -9.62 -7.77
CA THR A 99 -13.20 -8.93 -6.48
C THR A 99 -14.46 -8.68 -5.63
N ASN A 100 -15.64 -8.83 -6.22
CA ASN A 100 -16.92 -8.80 -5.52
C ASN A 100 -17.20 -10.07 -4.71
N VAL A 101 -16.50 -11.18 -5.00
CA VAL A 101 -16.62 -12.45 -4.27
C VAL A 101 -15.46 -12.57 -3.26
N PRO A 102 -15.74 -12.83 -1.98
CA PRO A 102 -14.71 -13.11 -0.98
C PRO A 102 -13.75 -14.23 -1.41
N LEU A 103 -12.48 -14.10 -1.05
CA LEU A 103 -11.45 -15.08 -1.42
C LEU A 103 -11.77 -16.49 -0.95
N THR A 104 -12.31 -16.63 0.25
CA THR A 104 -12.69 -17.92 0.86
C THR A 104 -13.64 -18.71 -0.05
N ILE A 105 -14.66 -18.03 -0.60
CA ILE A 105 -15.64 -18.64 -1.51
C ILE A 105 -14.98 -19.04 -2.84
N LEU A 106 -14.00 -18.27 -3.31
CA LEU A 106 -13.28 -18.61 -4.55
C LEU A 106 -12.37 -19.83 -4.36
N GLN A 107 -11.70 -19.96 -3.22
CA GLN A 107 -10.89 -21.13 -2.90
C GLN A 107 -11.71 -22.42 -2.80
N GLU A 108 -12.99 -22.32 -2.42
CA GLU A 108 -13.91 -23.47 -2.31
C GLU A 108 -14.51 -23.92 -3.66
N LYS A 109 -14.69 -23.00 -4.62
CA LYS A 109 -15.45 -23.26 -5.85
C LYS A 109 -14.62 -23.53 -7.11
N ASP A 110 -13.33 -23.22 -7.10
CA ASP A 110 -12.49 -23.27 -8.30
C ASP A 110 -11.69 -24.58 -8.37
N GLU A 111 -12.31 -25.66 -8.89
CA GLU A 111 -11.62 -26.94 -9.16
C GLU A 111 -10.59 -26.83 -10.30
N ARG A 112 -10.63 -25.74 -11.10
CA ARG A 112 -9.81 -25.57 -12.31
C ARG A 112 -8.59 -24.67 -12.11
N PHE A 113 -8.37 -24.18 -10.90
CA PHE A 113 -7.13 -23.50 -10.51
C PHE A 113 -6.49 -24.27 -9.36
N ALA A 114 -5.17 -24.47 -9.42
CA ALA A 114 -4.43 -25.16 -8.38
C ALA A 114 -4.57 -24.34 -7.08
N LYS A 115 -5.42 -24.80 -6.15
CA LYS A 115 -5.51 -24.28 -4.78
C LYS A 115 -4.12 -24.01 -4.19
N GLU A 116 -3.18 -24.91 -4.49
CA GLU A 116 -1.76 -24.79 -4.17
C GLU A 116 -1.09 -23.50 -4.68
N GLU A 117 -1.36 -23.04 -5.90
CA GLU A 117 -0.81 -21.80 -6.46
C GLU A 117 -1.40 -20.55 -5.80
N ILE A 118 -2.69 -20.58 -5.45
CA ILE A 118 -3.33 -19.52 -4.66
C ILE A 118 -2.69 -19.46 -3.28
N ASP A 119 -2.53 -20.61 -2.62
CA ASP A 119 -1.96 -20.70 -1.28
C ASP A 119 -0.49 -20.24 -1.28
N LYS A 120 0.31 -20.64 -2.28
CA LYS A 120 1.67 -20.11 -2.49
C LYS A 120 1.69 -18.60 -2.66
N THR A 121 0.74 -18.05 -3.43
CA THR A 121 0.61 -16.61 -3.64
C THR A 121 0.26 -15.89 -2.34
N ILE A 122 -0.70 -16.40 -1.58
CA ILE A 122 -1.09 -15.86 -0.27
C ILE A 122 0.10 -15.92 0.69
N MET A 123 0.84 -17.03 0.74
CA MET A 123 2.03 -17.17 1.58
C MET A 123 3.12 -16.16 1.21
N ARG A 124 3.36 -15.95 -0.10
CA ARG A 124 4.29 -14.92 -0.57
C ARG A 124 3.86 -13.52 -0.13
N ILE A 125 2.57 -13.20 -0.23
CA ILE A 125 2.04 -11.92 0.22
C ILE A 125 2.18 -11.80 1.75
N LYS A 126 1.82 -12.83 2.52
CA LYS A 126 1.99 -12.89 3.97
C LYS A 126 3.43 -12.56 4.37
N ASN A 127 4.41 -13.20 3.73
CA ASN A 127 5.83 -12.94 4.00
C ASN A 127 6.25 -11.50 3.72
N ILE A 128 5.73 -10.87 2.66
CA ILE A 128 5.99 -9.47 2.37
C ILE A 128 5.40 -8.58 3.47
N LEU A 129 4.16 -8.84 3.87
CA LEU A 129 3.47 -8.07 4.90
C LEU A 129 4.15 -8.21 6.28
N ILE A 130 4.68 -9.39 6.63
CA ILE A 130 5.46 -9.62 7.86
C ILE A 130 6.77 -8.82 7.80
N LYS A 131 7.55 -8.98 6.72
CA LYS A 131 8.85 -8.29 6.57
C LYS A 131 8.73 -6.77 6.60
N THR A 132 7.59 -6.26 6.16
CA THR A 132 7.27 -4.83 6.13
C THR A 132 6.50 -4.37 7.37
N LYS A 133 6.37 -5.23 8.39
CA LYS A 133 5.73 -4.95 9.68
C LYS A 133 4.27 -4.48 9.57
N HIS A 134 3.56 -4.89 8.52
CA HIS A 134 2.13 -4.62 8.38
C HIS A 134 1.27 -5.65 9.11
N ILE A 135 1.78 -6.85 9.34
CA ILE A 135 1.11 -7.94 10.05
C ILE A 135 2.12 -8.71 10.92
N ASP A 136 1.61 -9.35 11.97
CA ASP A 136 2.38 -10.31 12.77
C ASP A 136 2.37 -11.71 12.14
N GLU A 137 3.38 -12.52 12.48
CA GLU A 137 3.50 -13.91 12.00
C GLU A 137 2.27 -14.77 12.38
N ASN A 138 1.72 -14.50 13.56
CA ASN A 138 0.60 -15.22 14.19
C ASN A 138 -0.78 -14.67 13.80
N ILE A 139 -0.87 -13.90 12.71
CA ILE A 139 -2.16 -13.43 12.19
C ILE A 139 -3.13 -14.59 11.95
N LEU A 140 -4.37 -14.46 12.42
CA LEU A 140 -5.43 -15.43 12.15
C LEU A 140 -5.79 -15.42 10.66
N ASP A 141 -6.07 -16.60 10.10
CA ASP A 141 -6.39 -16.76 8.68
C ASP A 141 -7.53 -15.85 8.23
N TYR A 142 -8.59 -15.73 9.02
CA TYR A 142 -9.71 -14.82 8.71
C TYR A 142 -9.26 -13.37 8.46
N HIS A 143 -8.35 -12.84 9.29
CA HIS A 143 -7.82 -11.49 9.11
C HIS A 143 -6.92 -11.39 7.88
N LEU A 144 -6.10 -12.42 7.63
CA LEU A 144 -5.28 -12.49 6.42
C LEU A 144 -6.17 -12.47 5.16
N HIS A 145 -7.25 -13.26 5.11
CA HIS A 145 -8.17 -13.27 3.97
C HIS A 145 -8.82 -11.91 3.73
N LYS A 146 -9.22 -11.18 4.78
CA LYS A 146 -9.71 -9.79 4.66
C LYS A 146 -8.65 -8.86 4.03
N ILE A 147 -7.39 -9.01 4.41
CA ILE A 147 -6.28 -8.23 3.83
C ILE A 147 -6.07 -8.61 2.37
N ILE A 148 -6.09 -9.90 2.02
CA ILE A 148 -5.97 -10.33 0.62
C ILE A 148 -7.16 -9.80 -0.21
N ASP A 149 -8.38 -9.81 0.30
CA ASP A 149 -9.54 -9.22 -0.40
C ASP A 149 -9.36 -7.71 -0.63
N ARG A 150 -8.74 -7.00 0.32
CA ARG A 150 -8.36 -5.59 0.14
C ARG A 150 -7.31 -5.44 -0.97
N ILE A 151 -6.28 -6.28 -1.01
CA ILE A 151 -5.24 -6.31 -2.07
C ILE A 151 -5.87 -6.59 -3.43
N ARG A 152 -6.79 -7.56 -3.51
CA ARG A 152 -7.51 -7.91 -4.74
C ARG A 152 -8.31 -6.72 -5.27
N LYS A 153 -9.11 -6.09 -4.42
CA LYS A 153 -9.91 -4.90 -4.76
C LYS A 153 -9.03 -3.73 -5.19
N ALA A 154 -7.96 -3.45 -4.45
CA ALA A 154 -7.03 -2.37 -4.76
C ALA A 154 -6.25 -2.61 -6.06
N GLY A 155 -5.81 -3.84 -6.32
CA GLY A 155 -5.15 -4.22 -7.55
C GLY A 155 -6.06 -4.08 -8.77
N TYR A 156 -7.30 -4.57 -8.67
CA TYR A 156 -8.31 -4.39 -9.71
C TYR A 156 -8.61 -2.91 -9.98
N TRP A 157 -8.78 -2.13 -8.91
CA TRP A 157 -8.96 -0.69 -8.99
C TRP A 157 -7.81 -0.03 -9.76
N ALA A 158 -6.56 -0.30 -9.39
CA ALA A 158 -5.40 0.31 -10.04
C ALA A 158 -5.31 0.02 -11.54
N ILE A 159 -5.63 -1.22 -11.94
CA ILE A 159 -5.61 -1.62 -13.34
C ILE A 159 -6.72 -0.95 -14.13
N LYS A 160 -7.96 -0.93 -13.59
CA LYS A 160 -9.15 -0.51 -14.34
C LYS A 160 -9.43 0.98 -14.25
N TYR A 161 -9.26 1.57 -13.08
CA TYR A 161 -9.71 2.93 -12.77
C TYR A 161 -8.58 3.83 -12.27
N GLY A 162 -7.51 3.24 -11.73
CA GLY A 162 -6.40 3.99 -11.15
C GLY A 162 -5.70 4.91 -12.15
N PRO A 163 -5.14 6.03 -11.68
CA PRO A 163 -4.39 6.94 -12.53
C PRO A 163 -3.07 6.30 -13.00
N ASP A 164 -2.51 6.81 -14.10
CA ASP A 164 -1.37 6.17 -14.76
C ASP A 164 -0.14 5.99 -13.89
N TYR A 165 0.09 6.89 -12.91
CA TYR A 165 1.22 6.82 -11.99
C TYR A 165 1.08 5.72 -10.92
N ILE A 166 -0.12 5.18 -10.68
CA ILE A 166 -0.36 4.03 -9.79
C ILE A 166 -0.16 2.71 -10.51
N ARG A 167 -0.33 2.69 -11.83
CA ARG A 167 -0.16 1.49 -12.64
C ARG A 167 1.31 1.06 -12.64
N VAL A 168 1.60 -0.17 -12.23
CA VAL A 168 2.97 -0.67 -12.16
C VAL A 168 3.21 -1.71 -13.23
N GLU A 169 4.12 -1.40 -14.15
CA GLU A 169 4.67 -2.34 -15.12
C GLU A 169 6.17 -2.09 -15.19
N LEU A 170 6.97 -3.11 -14.86
CA LEU A 170 8.43 -2.99 -14.88
C LEU A 170 8.94 -3.08 -16.32
N ASN A 171 9.92 -2.25 -16.63
CA ASN A 171 10.64 -2.35 -17.88
C ASN A 171 11.35 -3.71 -18.00
N LYS A 172 11.12 -4.38 -19.13
CA LYS A 172 11.82 -5.61 -19.50
C LYS A 172 13.12 -5.34 -20.26
N GLU A 173 13.18 -4.22 -20.95
CA GLU A 173 14.31 -3.77 -21.76
C GLU A 173 14.78 -2.39 -21.29
N ILE A 174 16.04 -2.06 -21.56
CA ILE A 174 16.61 -0.75 -21.24
C ILE A 174 15.90 0.35 -22.04
N VAL A 175 15.56 1.45 -21.36
CA VAL A 175 14.96 2.63 -21.98
C VAL A 175 16.03 3.70 -22.11
N ASN A 176 16.04 4.44 -23.22
CA ASN A 176 17.01 5.52 -23.41
C ASN A 176 16.77 6.69 -22.42
N VAL A 177 17.61 6.75 -21.38
CA VAL A 177 17.61 7.81 -20.37
C VAL A 177 18.99 8.46 -20.35
N LYS A 178 19.06 9.76 -20.70
CA LYS A 178 20.31 10.53 -20.62
C LYS A 178 20.66 10.80 -19.16
N LEU A 179 21.80 10.28 -18.72
CA LEU A 179 22.31 10.41 -17.35
C LEU A 179 23.62 11.21 -17.33
N SER A 180 23.74 12.15 -16.39
CA SER A 180 25.00 12.83 -16.09
C SER A 180 25.95 11.92 -15.29
N LYS A 181 27.18 12.38 -15.07
CA LYS A 181 28.15 11.65 -14.22
C LYS A 181 27.64 11.54 -12.78
N GLU A 182 27.09 12.61 -12.24
CA GLU A 182 26.52 12.68 -10.88
C GLU A 182 25.31 11.77 -10.74
N GLU A 183 24.47 11.68 -11.77
CA GLU A 183 23.29 10.82 -11.78
C GLU A 183 23.69 9.33 -11.84
N LYS A 184 24.70 8.96 -12.63
CA LYS A 184 25.26 7.60 -12.62
C LYS A 184 25.85 7.24 -11.26
N GLU A 185 26.55 8.17 -10.61
CA GLU A 185 27.09 7.96 -9.27
C GLU A 185 25.96 7.80 -8.23
N THR A 186 24.87 8.55 -8.38
CA THR A 186 23.67 8.40 -7.54
C THR A 186 23.05 7.02 -7.69
N ILE A 187 22.99 6.47 -8.92
CA ILE A 187 22.53 5.09 -9.16
C ILE A 187 23.42 4.09 -8.43
N LYS A 188 24.75 4.23 -8.50
CA LYS A 188 25.69 3.35 -7.77
C LYS A 188 25.44 3.38 -6.27
N LYS A 189 25.21 4.57 -5.70
CA LYS A 189 24.90 4.71 -4.26
C LYS A 189 23.59 4.02 -3.88
N ILE A 190 22.56 4.13 -4.71
CA ILE A 190 21.28 3.41 -4.51
C ILE A 190 21.51 1.90 -4.56
N ILE A 191 22.28 1.40 -5.54
CA ILE A 191 22.61 -0.02 -5.67
C ILE A 191 23.33 -0.52 -4.42
N ASN A 192 24.40 0.16 -3.99
CA ASN A 192 25.18 -0.23 -2.80
C ASN A 192 24.32 -0.23 -1.53
N PHE A 193 23.48 0.80 -1.37
CA PHE A 193 22.54 0.86 -0.25
C PHE A 193 21.60 -0.35 -0.24
N LEU A 194 20.95 -0.63 -1.37
CA LEU A 194 20.06 -1.79 -1.49
C LEU A 194 20.80 -3.11 -1.21
N GLU A 195 21.99 -3.30 -1.77
CA GLU A 195 22.80 -4.50 -1.55
C GLU A 195 23.12 -4.72 -0.06
N SER A 196 23.39 -3.64 0.68
CA SER A 196 23.67 -3.70 2.12
C SER A 196 22.47 -4.09 3.00
N LEU A 197 21.24 -4.01 2.48
CA LEU A 197 20.04 -4.31 3.26
C LEU A 197 19.74 -5.81 3.34
N GLU A 198 19.66 -6.32 4.58
CA GLU A 198 19.17 -7.66 4.89
C GLU A 198 17.64 -7.77 4.81
N TYR A 199 16.93 -6.71 5.20
CA TYR A 199 15.48 -6.61 5.14
C TYR A 199 15.03 -5.30 4.49
N LEU A 200 13.81 -5.31 3.94
CA LEU A 200 13.24 -4.16 3.22
C LEU A 200 12.14 -3.51 4.07
N ASP A 201 12.46 -2.38 4.67
CA ASP A 201 11.51 -1.51 5.35
C ASP A 201 11.13 -0.33 4.44
N ILE A 202 9.83 -0.09 4.28
CA ILE A 202 9.32 0.93 3.33
C ILE A 202 9.80 2.33 3.70
N GLU A 203 9.79 2.70 4.98
CA GLU A 203 10.12 4.05 5.43
C GLU A 203 11.62 4.29 5.40
N ILE A 204 12.43 3.28 5.80
CA ILE A 204 13.89 3.35 5.67
C ILE A 204 14.29 3.48 4.19
N LEU A 205 13.74 2.63 3.31
CA LEU A 205 14.01 2.71 1.87
C LEU A 205 13.61 4.07 1.30
N GLN A 206 12.43 4.58 1.66
CA GLN A 206 11.93 5.85 1.17
C GLN A 206 12.82 7.01 1.62
N THR A 207 13.26 6.99 2.88
CA THR A 207 14.07 8.05 3.49
C THR A 207 15.49 8.04 2.93
N GLU A 208 16.17 6.89 2.94
CA GLU A 208 17.56 6.80 2.52
C GLU A 208 17.75 7.04 1.02
N ILE A 209 16.85 6.51 0.17
CA ILE A 209 16.90 6.80 -1.26
C ILE A 209 16.63 8.29 -1.51
N HIS A 210 15.70 8.91 -0.78
CA HIS A 210 15.49 10.33 -0.90
C HIS A 210 16.73 11.14 -0.50
N ASN A 211 17.40 10.77 0.59
CA ASN A 211 18.62 11.42 1.05
C ASN A 211 19.76 11.26 0.03
N ILE A 212 19.97 10.06 -0.52
CA ILE A 212 20.97 9.81 -1.57
C ILE A 212 20.70 10.72 -2.77
N ILE A 213 19.46 10.77 -3.25
CA ILE A 213 19.08 11.59 -4.41
C ILE A 213 19.28 13.08 -4.12
N LYS A 214 18.80 13.55 -2.96
CA LYS A 214 18.86 14.96 -2.54
C LYS A 214 20.29 15.47 -2.39
N ASN A 215 21.19 14.63 -1.89
CA ASN A 215 22.58 15.03 -1.64
C ASN A 215 23.45 15.05 -2.90
N HIS A 216 23.02 14.45 -4.00
CA HIS A 216 23.85 14.27 -5.20
C HIS A 216 23.23 14.85 -6.49
N THR A 217 21.92 15.08 -6.50
CA THR A 217 21.19 15.50 -7.71
C THR A 217 19.99 16.39 -7.35
N ASN A 218 19.32 16.93 -8.37
CA ASN A 218 18.01 17.55 -8.19
C ASN A 218 16.92 16.45 -8.05
N PRO A 219 16.22 16.34 -6.90
CA PRO A 219 15.25 15.26 -6.68
C PRO A 219 14.15 15.21 -7.71
N LYS A 220 13.56 16.36 -8.06
CA LYS A 220 12.43 16.43 -9.00
C LYS A 220 12.82 15.88 -10.38
N ILE A 221 14.04 16.18 -10.83
CA ILE A 221 14.57 15.71 -12.12
C ILE A 221 14.96 14.24 -12.03
N PHE A 222 15.68 13.84 -10.98
CA PHE A 222 16.21 12.49 -10.89
C PHE A 222 15.12 11.45 -10.62
N TYR A 223 14.11 11.73 -9.79
CA TYR A 223 12.96 10.83 -9.61
C TYR A 223 12.24 10.55 -10.93
N LYS A 224 12.10 11.57 -11.80
CA LYS A 224 11.53 11.40 -13.13
C LYS A 224 12.34 10.40 -13.96
N LYS A 225 13.68 10.51 -13.94
CA LYS A 225 14.57 9.56 -14.62
C LYS A 225 14.52 8.18 -13.99
N LEU A 226 14.49 8.08 -12.66
CA LEU A 226 14.37 6.83 -11.93
C LEU A 226 13.09 6.07 -12.31
N TYR A 227 11.93 6.74 -12.36
CA TYR A 227 10.70 6.11 -12.80
C TYR A 227 10.70 5.78 -14.30
N ARG A 228 11.40 6.55 -15.15
CA ARG A 228 11.59 6.16 -16.56
C ARG A 228 12.40 4.88 -16.68
N MET A 229 13.48 4.75 -15.91
CA MET A 229 14.32 3.55 -15.90
C MET A 229 13.55 2.33 -15.42
N LEU A 230 12.73 2.47 -14.38
CA LEU A 230 12.01 1.36 -13.74
C LEU A 230 10.69 1.00 -14.43
N LEU A 231 9.91 1.99 -14.85
CA LEU A 231 8.49 1.85 -15.24
C LEU A 231 8.14 2.48 -16.59
N ASN A 232 9.11 3.10 -17.29
CA ASN A 232 8.88 3.91 -18.49
C ASN A 232 7.84 5.03 -18.28
N LYS A 233 7.84 5.64 -17.08
CA LYS A 233 6.90 6.71 -16.70
C LYS A 233 7.62 7.87 -16.05
N ASP A 234 7.03 9.05 -16.18
CA ASP A 234 7.56 10.28 -15.56
C ASP A 234 7.29 10.35 -14.04
N ARG A 235 6.36 9.54 -13.54
CA ARG A 235 5.94 9.46 -12.14
C ARG A 235 5.57 8.03 -11.80
N GLY A 236 5.68 7.67 -10.53
CA GLY A 236 5.32 6.35 -10.02
C GLY A 236 4.88 6.41 -8.56
N PRO A 237 4.51 5.26 -7.97
CA PRO A 237 4.27 5.16 -6.54
C PRO A 237 5.55 5.43 -5.74
N LYS A 238 5.42 5.66 -4.43
CA LYS A 238 6.57 5.83 -3.51
C LYS A 238 7.63 4.75 -3.76
N ILE A 239 8.89 5.17 -3.90
CA ILE A 239 9.99 4.29 -4.33
C ILE A 239 10.24 3.17 -3.33
N GLY A 240 10.15 3.44 -2.02
CA GLY A 240 10.31 2.41 -0.98
C GLY A 240 9.25 1.30 -1.11
N SER A 241 7.98 1.69 -1.26
CA SER A 241 6.89 0.75 -1.51
C SER A 241 7.10 -0.05 -2.80
N LEU A 242 7.62 0.60 -3.86
CA LEU A 242 7.83 -0.03 -5.17
C LEU A 242 8.87 -1.14 -5.06
N ILE A 243 10.00 -0.82 -4.44
CA ILE A 243 11.11 -1.77 -4.24
C ILE A 243 10.65 -2.98 -3.42
N VAL A 244 9.87 -2.75 -2.36
CA VAL A 244 9.30 -3.83 -1.54
C VAL A 244 8.36 -4.73 -2.35
N ALA A 245 7.41 -4.15 -3.09
CA ALA A 245 6.41 -4.91 -3.82
C ALA A 245 7.02 -5.70 -5.00
N VAL A 246 8.03 -5.12 -5.66
CA VAL A 246 8.74 -5.72 -6.79
C VAL A 246 9.78 -6.74 -6.34
N GLY A 247 10.47 -6.44 -5.23
CA GLY A 247 11.64 -7.16 -4.74
C GLY A 247 12.95 -6.49 -5.17
N LYS A 248 13.91 -6.43 -4.22
CA LYS A 248 15.22 -5.79 -4.39
C LYS A 248 15.97 -6.24 -5.65
N GLU A 249 16.08 -7.55 -5.88
CA GLU A 249 16.89 -8.09 -6.97
C GLU A 249 16.45 -7.61 -8.35
N LYS A 250 15.14 -7.51 -8.60
CA LYS A 250 14.62 -7.00 -9.87
C LYS A 250 14.97 -5.53 -10.08
N ILE A 251 14.94 -4.73 -9.02
CA ILE A 251 15.32 -3.31 -9.07
C ILE A 251 16.82 -3.18 -9.36
N LEU A 252 17.66 -3.95 -8.67
CA LEU A 252 19.11 -3.96 -8.90
C LEU A 252 19.45 -4.33 -10.36
N ASN A 253 18.79 -5.36 -10.91
CA ASN A 253 19.00 -5.79 -12.29
C ASN A 253 18.64 -4.71 -13.32
N ILE A 254 17.62 -3.88 -13.06
CA ILE A 254 17.29 -2.75 -13.92
C ILE A 254 18.34 -1.65 -13.76
N LEU A 255 18.65 -1.24 -12.53
CA LEU A 255 19.56 -0.11 -12.27
C LEU A 255 20.98 -0.36 -12.79
N ARG A 256 21.49 -1.59 -12.69
CA ARG A 256 22.83 -1.96 -13.18
C ARG A 256 23.01 -1.77 -14.69
N GLN A 257 21.93 -1.81 -15.47
CA GLN A 257 22.00 -1.59 -16.93
C GLN A 257 22.33 -0.14 -17.31
N TYR A 258 22.28 0.80 -16.36
CA TYR A 258 22.49 2.22 -16.59
C TYR A 258 23.86 2.74 -16.12
N LEU A 259 24.71 1.86 -15.59
CA LEU A 259 26.09 2.17 -15.20
C LEU A 259 27.02 2.01 -16.40
#